data_AF-A0A7X8U6K6-F1
#
_entry.id   AF-A0A7X8U6K6-F1
#
_cell.length_a   1.000
_cell.length_b   1.000
_cell.length_c   1.000
_cell.angle_alpha   90.00
_cell.angle_beta   90.00
_cell.angle_gamma   90.00
#
_symmetry.space_group_name_H-M   'P 1'
#
loop_
_entity.id
_entity.type
_entity.pdbx_description
1 polymer ?
#
loop_
_entity_poly.entity_id
_entity_poly.type
_entity_poly.pdbx_seq_one_letter_code
_entity_poly.pdbx_strand_id
1 'polypeptide(L)'
;MRTLVATTLVNSKGRDIYCTAKKITDKHMDYIKNYDRKTLEEIGFVFIKMMSLDYPNVRGHAIFFEGHVDDIMPALKSLEKRY
;
A
#
# COMPACT_ATOMS: atom_id res chain seq x y z
N MET A 1 -8.72 -14.12 -0.17
CA MET A 1 -9.46 -12.86 -0.35
C MET A 1 -8.45 -11.73 -0.43
N ARG A 2 -8.67 -10.68 -1.24
CA ARG A 2 -7.76 -9.51 -1.32
C ARG A 2 -8.48 -8.27 -0.84
N THR A 3 -7.89 -7.55 0.09
CA THR A 3 -8.42 -6.29 0.62
C THR A 3 -7.69 -5.14 -0.05
N LEU A 4 -8.43 -4.22 -0.69
CA LEU A 4 -7.85 -2.98 -1.21
C LEU A 4 -7.42 -2.11 -0.02
N VAL A 5 -6.15 -1.71 -0.01
CA VAL A 5 -5.56 -0.88 1.05
C VAL A 5 -5.55 0.59 0.61
N ALA A 6 -4.92 0.86 -0.52
CA ALA A 6 -4.84 2.21 -1.07
C ALA A 6 -4.59 2.15 -2.57
N THR A 7 -4.96 3.22 -3.27
CA THR A 7 -4.49 3.51 -4.62
C THR A 7 -3.54 4.69 -4.56
N THR A 8 -2.44 4.62 -5.27
CA THR A 8 -1.46 5.69 -5.34
C THR A 8 -1.39 6.27 -6.75
N LEU A 9 -1.12 7.58 -6.81
CA LEU A 9 -0.76 8.28 -8.03
C LEU A 9 0.50 9.09 -7.79
N VAL A 10 1.38 9.15 -8.78
CA VAL A 10 2.63 9.91 -8.72
C VAL A 10 2.36 11.35 -9.12
N ASN A 11 2.74 12.30 -8.28
CA ASN A 11 2.63 13.72 -8.60
C ASN A 11 3.78 14.20 -9.50
N SER A 12 3.72 15.48 -9.92
CA SER A 12 4.74 16.10 -10.77
C SER A 12 6.15 16.14 -10.16
N LYS A 13 6.29 15.93 -8.84
CA LYS A 13 7.56 15.87 -8.12
C LYS A 13 8.05 14.43 -7.90
N GLY A 14 7.39 13.43 -8.48
CA GLY A 14 7.73 12.02 -8.32
C GLY A 14 7.33 11.42 -6.97
N ARG A 15 6.47 12.09 -6.18
CA ARG A 15 6.01 11.58 -4.88
C ARG A 15 4.65 10.90 -5.02
N ASP A 16 4.48 9.79 -4.30
CA ASP A 16 3.21 9.07 -4.24
C ASP A 16 2.17 9.84 -3.39
N ILE A 17 1.01 10.07 -4.00
CA ILE A 17 -0.21 10.53 -3.35
C ILE A 17 -1.05 9.30 -3.06
N TYR A 18 -1.38 9.07 -1.78
CA TYR A 18 -2.14 7.91 -1.33
C TYR A 18 -3.61 8.27 -1.16
N CYS A 19 -4.48 7.51 -1.83
CA CYS A 19 -5.92 7.51 -1.60
C CYS A 19 -6.29 6.19 -0.89
N THR A 20 -6.56 6.25 0.40
CA THR A 20 -6.80 5.07 1.25
C THR A 20 -8.22 4.54 1.11
N ALA A 21 -8.37 3.23 1.23
CA ALA A 21 -9.70 2.63 1.38
C ALA A 21 -10.29 3.02 2.74
N LYS A 22 -11.62 3.20 2.80
CA LYS A 22 -12.34 3.75 3.98
C LYS A 22 -12.02 3.08 5.33
N LYS A 23 -11.69 1.79 5.33
CA LYS A 23 -11.38 1.02 6.56
C LYS A 23 -9.90 1.09 6.97
N ILE A 24 -9.04 1.71 6.16
CA ILE A 24 -7.62 1.86 6.41
C ILE A 24 -7.38 3.20 7.09
N THR A 25 -6.93 3.15 8.33
CA THR A 25 -6.69 4.36 9.14
C THR A 25 -5.29 4.92 8.94
N ASP A 26 -5.06 6.16 9.36
CA ASP A 26 -3.74 6.82 9.29
C ASP A 26 -2.64 5.99 9.94
N LYS A 27 -2.94 5.33 11.07
CA LYS A 27 -1.99 4.45 11.74
C LYS A 27 -1.51 3.31 10.83
N HIS A 28 -2.38 2.71 10.01
CA HIS A 28 -1.94 1.69 9.05
C HIS A 28 -0.98 2.30 8.03
N MET A 29 -1.29 3.50 7.55
CA MET A 29 -0.49 4.20 6.55
C MET A 29 0.86 4.66 7.08
N ASP A 30 0.97 5.01 8.35
CA ASP A 30 2.25 5.34 8.98
C ASP A 30 3.21 4.14 8.91
N TYR A 31 2.74 2.92 9.17
CA TYR A 31 3.56 1.73 8.92
C TYR A 31 3.88 1.59 7.43
N ILE A 32 2.87 1.55 6.56
CA ILE A 32 3.05 1.26 5.13
C ILE A 32 4.02 2.25 4.45
N LYS A 33 4.05 3.52 4.88
CA LYS A 33 4.95 4.54 4.32
C LYS A 33 6.38 4.46 4.88
N ASN A 34 6.58 3.86 6.06
CA ASN A 34 7.87 3.82 6.75
C ASN A 34 8.64 2.50 6.51
N TYR A 35 7.99 1.46 5.99
CA TYR A 35 8.65 0.23 5.57
C TYR A 35 8.91 0.21 4.07
N ASP A 36 9.98 -0.45 3.66
CA ASP A 36 10.24 -0.66 2.25
C ASP A 36 9.25 -1.67 1.65
N ARG A 37 9.07 -1.57 0.33
CA ARG A 37 8.11 -2.38 -0.41
C ARG A 37 8.34 -3.88 -0.27
N LYS A 38 9.60 -4.34 -0.25
CA LYS A 38 9.92 -5.76 -0.21
C LYS A 38 9.50 -6.36 1.13
N THR A 39 9.79 -5.65 2.22
CA THR A 39 9.36 -6.05 3.58
C THR A 39 7.84 -6.13 3.70
N LEU A 40 7.09 -5.21 3.06
CA LEU A 40 5.63 -5.26 3.02
C LEU A 40 5.12 -6.44 2.19
N GLU A 41 5.75 -6.74 1.05
CA GLU A 41 5.39 -7.88 0.21
C GLU A 41 5.59 -9.22 0.94
N GLU A 42 6.62 -9.34 1.78
CA GLU A 42 6.88 -10.55 2.61
C GLU A 42 5.78 -10.87 3.63
N ILE A 43 4.99 -9.88 4.05
CA ILE A 43 3.88 -10.07 4.99
C ILE A 43 2.50 -10.05 4.31
N GLY A 44 2.46 -10.07 2.97
CA GLY A 44 1.24 -10.23 2.20
C GLY A 44 0.67 -8.96 1.56
N PHE A 45 1.43 -7.85 1.50
CA PHE A 45 1.03 -6.73 0.64
C PHE A 45 1.36 -7.01 -0.82
N VAL A 46 0.55 -6.47 -1.73
CA VAL A 46 0.74 -6.62 -3.18
C VAL A 46 0.57 -5.26 -3.86
N PHE A 47 1.55 -4.88 -4.66
CA PHE A 47 1.59 -3.59 -5.34
C PHE A 47 1.44 -3.77 -6.84
N ILE A 48 0.22 -3.54 -7.33
CA ILE A 48 -0.14 -3.70 -8.75
C ILE A 48 0.12 -2.39 -9.46
N LYS A 49 1.03 -2.39 -10.44
CA LYS A 49 1.30 -1.22 -11.28
C LYS A 49 0.05 -0.85 -12.09
N MET A 50 -0.38 0.40 -11.98
CA MET A 50 -1.46 0.94 -12.80
C MET A 50 -0.85 1.81 -13.91
N MET A 51 -1.34 1.60 -15.13
CA MET A 51 -0.94 2.37 -16.31
C MET A 51 -2.18 2.93 -16.98
N SER A 52 -2.19 4.23 -17.21
CA SER A 52 -3.21 4.86 -18.05
C SER A 52 -2.77 4.78 -19.51
N LEU A 53 -3.65 4.25 -20.36
CA LEU A 53 -3.40 4.17 -21.80
C LEU A 53 -3.53 5.54 -22.47
N ASP A 54 -4.52 6.33 -22.03
CA ASP A 54 -4.79 7.66 -22.57
C ASP A 54 -3.87 8.74 -21.99
N TYR A 55 -3.31 8.49 -20.80
CA TYR A 55 -2.44 9.44 -20.09
C TYR A 55 -1.13 8.78 -19.63
N PRO A 56 -0.15 8.55 -20.53
CA PRO A 56 1.07 7.78 -20.23
C PRO A 56 1.97 8.41 -19.14
N ASN A 57 1.80 9.71 -18.90
CA ASN A 57 2.48 10.46 -17.86
C ASN A 57 1.88 10.21 -16.46
N VAL A 58 0.65 9.70 -16.37
CA VAL A 58 0.02 9.33 -15.11
C VAL A 58 0.49 7.93 -14.71
N ARG A 59 1.18 7.86 -13.57
CA ARG A 59 1.70 6.62 -12.99
C ARG A 59 1.11 6.41 -11.61
N GLY A 60 0.96 5.16 -11.22
CA GLY A 60 0.43 4.81 -9.91
C GLY A 60 0.50 3.31 -9.64
N HIS A 61 0.05 2.91 -8.47
CA HIS A 61 -0.13 1.51 -8.13
C HIS A 61 -1.32 1.30 -7.18
N ALA A 62 -1.98 0.16 -7.30
CA ALA A 62 -2.96 -0.29 -6.33
C ALA A 62 -2.28 -1.19 -5.31
N ILE A 63 -2.47 -0.89 -4.03
CA ILE A 63 -1.95 -1.66 -2.90
C ILE A 63 -3.08 -2.54 -2.39
N PHE A 64 -2.85 -3.85 -2.40
CA PHE A 64 -3.73 -4.85 -1.80
C PHE A 64 -3.02 -5.53 -0.63
N PHE A 65 -3.82 -6.15 0.24
CA PHE A 65 -3.36 -7.08 1.25
C PHE A 65 -4.01 -8.45 1.03
N GLU A 66 -3.23 -9.51 1.10
CA GLU A 66 -3.67 -10.91 0.96
C GLU A 66 -4.30 -11.42 2.27
N GLY A 67 -5.44 -10.83 2.64
CA GLY A 67 -6.17 -11.19 3.86
C GLY A 67 -7.36 -10.29 4.12
N HIS A 68 -7.95 -10.37 5.31
CA HIS A 68 -8.99 -9.47 5.77
C HIS A 68 -8.38 -8.15 6.28
N VAL A 69 -9.18 -7.08 6.34
CA VAL A 69 -8.71 -5.78 6.83
C VAL A 69 -8.21 -5.85 8.29
N ASP A 70 -8.81 -6.72 9.10
CA ASP A 70 -8.46 -6.89 10.51
C ASP A 70 -7.09 -7.58 10.72
N ASP A 71 -6.58 -8.27 9.69
CA ASP A 71 -5.29 -8.96 9.71
C ASP A 71 -4.11 -8.02 9.40
N ILE A 72 -4.39 -6.85 8.81
CA ILE A 72 -3.37 -5.90 8.34
C ILE A 72 -2.53 -5.38 9.51
N MET A 73 -3.17 -4.88 10.57
CA MET A 73 -2.44 -4.30 11.71
C MET A 73 -1.62 -5.33 12.49
N PRO A 74 -2.13 -6.55 12.78
CA PRO A 74 -1.30 -7.65 13.30
C PRO A 74 -0.08 -7.97 12.42
N ALA A 75 -0.26 -8.03 11.10
CA ALA A 75 0.84 -8.29 10.17
C ALA A 75 1.88 -7.17 10.21
N LEU A 76 1.47 -5.90 10.18
CA LEU A 76 2.37 -4.74 10.28
C LEU A 76 3.16 -4.74 11.59
N LYS A 77 2.51 -5.03 12.73
CA LYS A 77 3.18 -5.10 14.05
C LYS A 77 4.17 -6.27 14.17
N SER A 78 4.03 -7.31 13.34
CA SER A 78 4.99 -8.41 13.32
C SER A 78 6.36 -7.97 12.79
N LEU A 79 6.42 -6.89 12.00
CA LEU A 79 7.65 -6.29 11.50
C LEU A 79 8.43 -5.55 12.58
N GLU A 80 7.75 -4.84 13.49
CA GLU A 80 8.41 -4.17 14.63
C GLU A 80 9.12 -5.16 15.54
N LYS A 81 8.61 -6.39 15.68
CA LYS A 81 9.20 -7.42 16.55
C LYS A 81 10.42 -8.13 15.96
N ARG A 82 10.72 -7.92 14.68
CA ARG A 82 11.89 -8.51 14.00
C ARG A 82 13.16 -7.65 14.12
N TYR A 83 13.04 -6.44 14.66
CA TYR A 83 14.12 -5.50 14.97
C TYR A 83 14.20 -5.25 16.47
#